data_AF-A0A645GNT3-F1
#
_entry.id   AF-A0A645GNT3-F1
#
_cell.length_a   1.000
_cell.length_b   1.000
_cell.length_c   1.000
_cell.angle_alpha   90.00
_cell.angle_beta   90.00
_cell.angle_gamma   90.00
#
_symmetry.space_group_name_H-M   'P 1'
#
loop_
_entity.id
_entity.type
_entity.pdbx_description
1 polymer ?
#
loop_
_entity_poly.entity_id
_entity_poly.type
_entity_poly.pdbx_seq_one_letter_code
_entity_poly.pdbx_strand_id
1 'polypeptide(L)'
;MEVLTKVGKKPCLCKKDVPGFIANRLQHALWREAISIVEHGIADAATVDIAIKNSFGLRLPQLSPMENADLCGTDLTLSIHKYVLPYLEDSHEPSPLLVELNKEGKLGFKTGEGFQKWSPEQMKACGEDLNSYLIRMLYGK
;
A
#
# COMPACT_ATOMS: atom_id res chain seq x y z
N MET A 1 -16.59 -18.59 -8.46
CA MET A 1 -15.34 -19.06 -7.82
C MET A 1 -14.71 -20.22 -8.60
N GLU A 2 -15.45 -21.32 -8.81
CA GLU A 2 -14.92 -22.55 -9.44
C GLU A 2 -14.18 -22.35 -10.77
N VAL A 3 -14.78 -21.62 -11.72
CA VAL A 3 -14.16 -21.37 -13.05
C VAL A 3 -12.80 -20.69 -12.94
N LEU A 4 -12.67 -19.69 -12.07
CA LEU A 4 -11.42 -18.95 -11.88
C LEU A 4 -10.35 -19.82 -11.22
N THR A 5 -10.74 -20.65 -10.24
CA THR A 5 -9.83 -21.62 -9.62
C THR A 5 -9.34 -22.66 -10.62
N LYS A 6 -10.20 -23.17 -11.51
CA LYS A 6 -9.83 -24.16 -12.55
C LYS A 6 -8.74 -23.66 -13.50
N VAL A 7 -8.65 -22.35 -13.73
CA VAL A 7 -7.61 -21.73 -14.57
C VAL A 7 -6.42 -21.18 -13.75
N GLY A 8 -6.27 -21.62 -12.50
CA GLY A 8 -5.12 -21.28 -11.65
C GLY A 8 -5.18 -19.88 -11.02
N LYS A 9 -6.33 -19.20 -11.05
CA LYS A 9 -6.50 -17.92 -10.33
C LYS A 9 -6.90 -18.17 -8.88
N LYS A 10 -6.68 -17.18 -8.02
CA LYS A 10 -7.07 -17.17 -6.61
C LYS A 10 -8.20 -16.16 -6.40
N PRO A 11 -9.46 -16.51 -6.70
CA PRO A 11 -10.56 -15.56 -6.61
C PRO A 11 -10.90 -15.23 -5.15
N CYS A 12 -11.33 -13.99 -4.90
CA CYS A 12 -11.87 -13.53 -3.62
C CYS A 12 -13.32 -13.07 -3.81
N LEU A 13 -14.22 -13.42 -2.89
CA LEU A 13 -15.62 -13.04 -2.98
C LEU A 13 -15.89 -11.74 -2.21
N CYS A 14 -16.25 -10.68 -2.94
CA CYS A 14 -16.79 -9.46 -2.35
C CYS A 14 -18.28 -9.67 -2.06
N LYS A 15 -18.65 -9.83 -0.78
CA LYS A 15 -20.05 -10.14 -0.38
C LYS A 15 -21.02 -8.99 -0.63
N LYS A 16 -20.52 -7.76 -0.66
CA LYS A 16 -21.30 -6.54 -0.89
C LYS A 16 -20.53 -5.63 -1.83
N ASP A 17 -21.18 -5.16 -2.87
CA ASP A 17 -20.59 -4.19 -3.77
C ASP A 17 -20.44 -2.83 -3.08
N VAL A 18 -19.22 -2.30 -3.09
CA VAL A 18 -18.85 -1.02 -2.47
C VAL A 18 -17.72 -0.40 -3.30
N PRO A 19 -17.63 0.95 -3.35
CA PRO A 19 -16.51 1.62 -4.01
C PRO A 19 -15.16 1.12 -3.49
N GLY A 20 -14.31 0.66 -4.43
CA GLY A 20 -12.99 0.09 -4.16
C GLY A 20 -12.98 -1.40 -3.77
N PHE A 21 -14.13 -2.07 -3.74
CA PHE A 21 -14.27 -3.49 -3.38
C PHE A 21 -13.51 -3.84 -2.07
N ILE A 22 -12.66 -4.88 -2.07
CA ILE A 22 -11.86 -5.26 -0.90
C ILE A 22 -10.44 -4.65 -1.00
N ALA A 23 -9.69 -5.03 -2.03
CA ALA A 23 -8.27 -4.73 -2.13
C ALA A 23 -7.98 -3.23 -2.32
N ASN A 24 -8.70 -2.53 -3.20
CA ASN A 24 -8.44 -1.11 -3.44
C ASN A 24 -8.79 -0.27 -2.20
N ARG A 25 -9.82 -0.66 -1.41
CA ARG A 25 -10.12 0.01 -0.14
C ARG A 25 -8.96 -0.08 0.85
N LEU A 26 -8.38 -1.28 1.02
CA LEU A 26 -7.22 -1.48 1.89
C LEU A 26 -5.99 -0.71 1.40
N GLN A 27 -5.76 -0.75 0.08
CA GLN A 27 -4.64 -0.04 -0.56
C GLN A 27 -4.74 1.47 -0.35
N HIS A 28 -5.91 2.06 -0.57
CA HIS A 28 -6.09 3.51 -0.40
C HIS A 28 -6.14 3.95 1.06
N ALA A 29 -6.56 3.09 2.00
CA ALA A 29 -6.42 3.37 3.42
C ALA A 29 -4.94 3.48 3.82
N LEU A 30 -4.10 2.56 3.34
CA LEU A 30 -2.65 2.63 3.54
C LEU A 30 -2.04 3.86 2.87
N TRP A 31 -2.41 4.16 1.63
CA TRP A 31 -1.87 5.31 0.89
C TRP A 31 -2.25 6.64 1.53
N ARG A 32 -3.47 6.77 2.04
CA ARG A 32 -3.92 7.98 2.71
C ARG A 32 -3.00 8.31 3.89
N GLU A 33 -2.74 7.33 4.76
CA GLU A 33 -1.79 7.49 5.87
C GLU A 33 -0.37 7.77 5.38
N ALA A 34 0.11 7.01 4.40
CA ALA A 34 1.46 7.19 3.84
C ALA A 34 1.68 8.60 3.28
N ILE A 35 0.69 9.18 2.59
CA ILE A 35 0.74 10.54 2.07
C ILE A 35 0.67 11.56 3.22
N SER A 36 -0.18 11.34 4.22
CA SER A 36 -0.28 12.23 5.39
C SER A 36 1.03 12.31 6.16
N ILE A 37 1.75 11.20 6.32
CA ILE A 37 3.10 11.17 6.91
C ILE A 37 4.08 12.08 6.16
N VAL A 38 4.03 12.09 4.83
CA VAL A 38 4.89 12.95 3.99
C VAL A 38 4.45 14.40 4.06
N GLU A 39 3.14 14.66 3.96
CA GLU A 39 2.54 16.00 4.01
C GLU A 39 2.85 16.71 5.32
N HIS A 40 2.80 16.00 6.45
CA HIS A 40 3.10 16.54 7.77
C HIS A 40 4.59 16.51 8.12
N GLY A 41 5.47 16.10 7.19
CA GLY A 41 6.91 16.07 7.39
C GLY A 41 7.39 15.07 8.45
N ILE A 42 6.59 14.06 8.78
CA ILE A 42 6.96 12.99 9.72
C ILE A 42 8.08 12.14 9.11
N ALA A 43 8.04 11.91 7.80
CA ALA A 43 9.10 11.26 7.04
C ALA A 43 9.04 11.68 5.57
N ASP A 44 10.17 11.58 4.85
CA ASP A 44 10.14 11.70 3.38
C ASP A 44 9.56 10.44 2.71
N ALA A 45 9.14 10.58 1.45
CA ALA A 45 8.47 9.51 0.71
C ALA A 45 9.34 8.26 0.54
N ALA A 46 10.66 8.41 0.40
CA ALA A 46 11.57 7.26 0.30
C ALA A 46 11.65 6.49 1.63
N THR A 47 11.64 7.19 2.75
CA THR A 47 11.64 6.62 4.10
C THR A 47 10.34 5.88 4.38
N VAL A 48 9.19 6.40 3.95
CA VAL A 48 7.90 5.70 4.04
C VAL A 48 7.94 4.38 3.26
N ASP A 49 8.45 4.39 2.03
CA ASP A 49 8.61 3.17 1.22
C ASP A 49 9.55 2.16 1.88
N ILE A 50 10.68 2.60 2.45
CA ILE A 50 11.64 1.74 3.17
C ILE A 50 10.96 1.10 4.38
N ALA A 51 10.22 1.90 5.17
CA ALA A 51 9.50 1.40 6.33
C ALA A 51 8.54 0.28 5.93
N ILE A 52 7.76 0.45 4.85
CA ILE A 52 6.82 -0.59 4.40
C ILE A 52 7.55 -1.82 3.86
N LYS A 53 8.51 -1.63 2.92
CA LYS A 53 9.23 -2.72 2.25
C LYS A 53 9.99 -3.63 3.23
N ASN A 54 10.57 -3.05 4.29
CA ASN A 54 11.43 -3.75 5.23
C ASN A 54 10.74 -4.15 6.55
N SER A 55 9.44 -3.86 6.73
CA SER A 55 8.72 -4.22 7.96
C SER A 55 7.44 -5.01 7.68
N PHE A 56 6.26 -4.45 7.97
CA PHE A 56 5.01 -5.16 7.86
C PHE A 56 4.66 -5.54 6.42
N GLY A 57 5.11 -4.77 5.41
CA GLY A 57 4.89 -5.09 4.00
C GLY A 57 5.50 -6.43 3.59
N LEU A 58 6.66 -6.80 4.14
CA LEU A 58 7.33 -8.08 3.90
C LEU A 58 6.47 -9.28 4.33
N ARG A 59 5.75 -9.14 5.45
CA ARG A 59 4.95 -10.22 6.04
C ARG A 59 3.51 -10.28 5.52
N LEU A 60 2.97 -9.23 4.91
CA LEU A 60 1.56 -9.18 4.46
C LEU A 60 1.11 -10.39 3.62
N PRO A 61 1.90 -10.91 2.66
CA PRO A 61 1.47 -12.05 1.85
C PRO A 61 1.35 -13.38 2.63
N GLN A 62 1.94 -13.47 3.82
CA GLN A 62 1.93 -14.68 4.67
C GLN A 62 1.14 -14.51 5.97
N LEU A 63 1.13 -13.30 6.53
CA LEU A 63 0.48 -12.95 7.78
C LEU A 63 -0.31 -11.66 7.56
N SER A 64 -1.52 -11.84 7.03
CA SER A 64 -2.44 -10.76 6.66
C SER A 64 -3.17 -10.18 7.89
N PRO A 65 -3.87 -9.03 7.77
CA PRO A 65 -4.38 -8.30 8.94
C PRO A 65 -5.27 -9.10 9.90
N MET A 66 -6.15 -9.97 9.37
CA MET A 66 -7.05 -10.77 10.21
C MET A 66 -6.28 -11.85 10.97
N GLU A 67 -5.41 -12.59 10.27
CA GLU A 67 -4.55 -13.62 10.88
C GLU A 67 -3.59 -13.00 11.90
N ASN A 68 -3.09 -11.79 11.64
CA ASN A 68 -2.22 -11.09 12.56
C ASN A 68 -2.93 -10.65 13.83
N ALA A 69 -4.17 -10.15 13.71
CA ALA A 69 -4.99 -9.78 14.87
C ALA A 69 -5.29 -11.01 15.75
N ASP A 70 -5.60 -12.16 15.14
CA ASP A 70 -5.82 -13.41 15.87
C ASP A 70 -4.52 -13.95 16.50
N LEU A 71 -3.38 -13.83 15.79
CA LEU A 71 -2.07 -14.24 16.31
C LEU A 71 -1.63 -13.39 17.51
N CYS A 72 -1.86 -12.08 17.46
CA CYS A 72 -1.47 -11.15 18.52
C CYS A 72 -2.45 -11.15 19.71
N GLY A 73 -3.69 -11.54 19.48
CA GLY A 73 -4.79 -11.39 20.42
C GLY A 73 -5.68 -10.18 20.07
N THR A 74 -6.99 -10.40 20.08
CA THR A 74 -7.98 -9.36 19.76
C THR A 74 -8.08 -8.29 20.85
N ASP A 75 -7.74 -8.63 22.09
CA ASP A 75 -7.64 -7.72 23.24
C ASP A 75 -6.45 -6.74 23.10
N LEU A 76 -5.28 -7.25 22.68
CA LEU A 76 -4.13 -6.41 22.38
C LEU A 76 -4.40 -5.54 21.15
N THR A 77 -4.97 -6.12 20.09
CA THR A 77 -5.35 -5.38 18.87
C THR A 77 -6.33 -4.25 19.19
N LEU A 78 -7.35 -4.51 20.02
CA LEU A 78 -8.29 -3.50 20.49
C LEU A 78 -7.60 -2.39 21.28
N SER A 79 -6.66 -2.75 22.15
CA SER A 79 -5.91 -1.77 22.96
C SER A 79 -5.04 -0.87 22.10
N ILE A 80 -4.36 -1.44 21.10
CA ILE A 80 -3.58 -0.68 20.11
C ILE A 80 -4.51 0.25 19.32
N HIS A 81 -5.66 -0.23 18.85
CA HIS A 81 -6.60 0.59 18.09
C HIS A 81 -7.14 1.78 18.88
N LYS A 82 -7.46 1.60 20.16
CA LYS A 82 -7.90 2.69 21.04
C LYS A 82 -6.85 3.79 21.18
N TYR A 83 -5.58 3.44 21.07
CA TYR A 83 -4.48 4.38 21.16
C TYR A 83 -4.11 4.99 19.82
N VAL A 84 -3.91 4.20 18.76
CA VAL A 84 -3.32 4.66 17.50
C VAL A 84 -4.35 5.26 16.53
N LEU A 85 -5.55 4.67 16.42
CA LEU A 85 -6.52 5.11 15.40
C LEU A 85 -6.92 6.61 15.48
N PRO A 86 -7.03 7.24 16.68
CA PRO A 86 -7.31 8.67 16.77
C PRO A 86 -6.25 9.60 16.15
N TYR A 87 -5.06 9.07 15.85
CA TYR A 87 -3.94 9.83 15.27
C TYR A 87 -3.68 9.49 13.81
N LEU A 88 -4.40 8.52 13.23
CA LEU A 88 -4.29 8.19 11.81
C LEU A 88 -5.12 9.15 10.96
N GLU A 89 -4.70 9.33 9.72
CA GLU A 89 -5.39 10.13 8.72
C GLU A 89 -6.76 9.52 8.38
N ASP A 90 -7.80 10.32 8.54
CA ASP A 90 -9.20 9.96 8.28
C ASP A 90 -9.91 10.90 7.29
N SER A 91 -9.17 11.80 6.63
CA SER A 91 -9.73 12.69 5.61
C SER A 91 -10.44 11.92 4.49
N HIS A 92 -11.57 12.49 4.06
CA HIS A 92 -12.40 11.98 2.96
C HIS A 92 -12.16 12.72 1.64
N GLU A 93 -11.24 13.68 1.63
CA GLU A 93 -10.82 14.46 0.46
C GLU A 93 -9.39 14.09 0.04
N PRO A 94 -8.96 14.38 -1.20
CA PRO A 94 -7.58 14.22 -1.61
C PRO A 94 -6.63 15.06 -0.76
N SER A 95 -5.44 14.52 -0.46
CA SER A 95 -4.39 15.27 0.26
C SER A 95 -4.02 16.57 -0.48
N PRO A 96 -3.92 17.70 0.23
CA PRO A 96 -3.40 18.96 -0.32
C PRO A 96 -2.06 18.81 -1.06
N LEU A 97 -1.11 18.04 -0.51
CA LEU A 97 0.18 17.74 -1.14
C LEU A 97 -0.01 17.04 -2.49
N LEU A 98 -0.89 16.05 -2.58
CA LEU A 98 -1.14 15.36 -3.85
C LEU A 98 -1.77 16.30 -4.89
N VAL A 99 -2.66 17.19 -4.46
CA VAL A 99 -3.26 18.21 -5.32
C VAL A 99 -2.19 19.18 -5.84
N GLU A 100 -1.25 19.59 -4.98
CA GLU A 100 -0.14 20.47 -5.34
C GLU A 100 0.81 19.80 -6.35
N LEU A 101 1.26 18.58 -6.08
CA LEU A 101 2.10 17.81 -7.01
C LEU A 101 1.47 17.72 -8.40
N ASN A 102 0.15 17.47 -8.46
CA ASN A 102 -0.57 17.41 -9.73
C ASN A 102 -0.62 18.77 -10.43
N LYS A 103 -0.85 19.88 -9.70
CA LYS A 103 -0.85 21.24 -10.26
C LYS A 103 0.52 21.64 -10.81
N GLU A 104 1.59 21.20 -10.17
CA GLU A 104 2.97 21.46 -10.60
C GLU A 104 3.43 20.57 -11.77
N GLY A 105 2.59 19.64 -12.23
CA GLY A 105 2.97 18.68 -13.26
C GLY A 105 3.96 17.61 -12.79
N LYS A 106 4.10 17.41 -11.48
CA LYS A 106 4.88 16.34 -10.86
C LYS A 106 4.03 15.06 -10.78
N LEU A 107 3.86 14.42 -11.92
CA LEU A 107 2.93 13.31 -12.13
C LEU A 107 3.58 11.92 -12.00
N GLY A 108 4.72 11.81 -11.33
CA GLY A 108 5.47 10.57 -11.11
C GLY A 108 6.39 10.21 -12.27
N PHE A 109 6.51 8.91 -12.57
CA PHE A 109 7.48 8.39 -13.56
C PHE A 109 7.36 9.06 -14.93
N LYS A 110 6.13 9.36 -15.38
CA LYS A 110 5.90 9.97 -16.70
C LYS A 110 6.47 11.39 -16.85
N THR A 111 6.77 12.07 -15.75
CA THR A 111 7.34 13.43 -15.72
C THR A 111 8.69 13.49 -15.01
N GLY A 112 9.26 12.35 -14.59
CA GLY A 112 10.53 12.30 -13.85
C GLY A 112 10.44 12.69 -12.37
N GLU A 113 9.27 13.15 -11.90
CA GLU A 113 9.09 13.62 -10.53
C GLU A 113 7.62 13.49 -10.10
N GLY A 114 7.43 13.05 -8.86
CA GLY A 114 6.16 13.02 -8.13
C GLY A 114 6.45 13.25 -6.64
N PHE A 115 6.11 12.29 -5.78
CA PHE A 115 6.59 12.28 -4.38
C PHE A 115 8.11 12.13 -4.25
N GLN A 116 8.77 11.60 -5.28
CA GLN A 116 10.21 11.41 -5.38
C GLN A 116 10.67 11.86 -6.78
N LYS A 117 11.95 12.20 -6.91
CA LYS A 117 12.62 12.41 -8.20
C LYS A 117 13.14 11.07 -8.73
N TRP A 118 12.99 10.86 -10.03
CA TRP A 118 13.29 9.60 -10.69
C TRP A 118 14.18 9.82 -11.89
N SER A 119 15.35 9.20 -11.89
CA SER A 119 16.15 9.04 -13.11
C SER A 119 15.59 7.90 -13.99
N PRO A 120 15.85 7.91 -15.31
CA PRO A 120 15.47 6.80 -16.18
C PRO A 120 15.98 5.43 -15.68
N GLU A 121 17.18 5.39 -15.11
CA GLU A 121 17.79 4.18 -14.55
C GLU A 121 17.02 3.69 -13.31
N GLN A 122 16.62 4.62 -12.42
CA GLN A 122 15.83 4.27 -11.24
C GLN A 122 14.43 3.76 -11.60
N MET A 123 13.78 4.37 -12.59
CA MET A 123 12.47 3.90 -13.09
C MET A 123 12.57 2.49 -13.65
N LYS A 124 13.60 2.24 -14.46
CA LYS A 124 13.86 0.93 -15.05
C LYS A 124 14.13 -0.11 -13.98
N ALA A 125 15.05 0.18 -13.05
CA ALA A 125 15.39 -0.71 -11.93
C ALA A 125 14.15 -1.05 -11.09
N CYS A 126 13.32 -0.05 -10.74
CA CYS A 126 12.09 -0.28 -9.97
C CYS A 126 11.14 -1.27 -10.66
N GLY A 127 10.97 -1.16 -11.99
CA GLY A 127 10.15 -2.09 -12.76
C GLY A 127 10.75 -3.50 -12.84
N GLU A 128 12.07 -3.60 -13.07
CA GLU A 128 12.79 -4.88 -13.14
C GLU A 128 12.80 -5.60 -11.80
N ASP A 129 13.00 -4.88 -10.70
CA ASP A 129 12.97 -5.40 -9.33
C ASP A 129 11.59 -5.96 -8.98
N LEU A 130 10.52 -5.21 -9.28
CA LEU A 130 9.16 -5.65 -9.05
C LEU A 130 8.85 -6.92 -9.84
N ASN A 131 9.17 -6.94 -11.13
CA ASN A 131 8.92 -8.10 -11.98
C ASN A 131 9.67 -9.34 -11.49
N SER A 132 10.95 -9.19 -11.17
CA SER A 132 11.78 -10.28 -10.64
C SER A 132 11.22 -10.82 -9.34
N TYR A 133 10.83 -9.94 -8.41
CA TYR A 133 10.19 -10.31 -7.16
C TYR A 133 8.87 -11.07 -7.38
N LEU A 134 7.98 -10.56 -8.24
CA LEU A 134 6.68 -11.18 -8.50
C LEU A 134 6.83 -12.54 -9.20
N ILE A 135 7.77 -12.67 -10.14
CA ILE A 135 8.06 -13.96 -10.79
C ILE A 135 8.50 -14.98 -9.75
N ARG A 136 9.41 -14.60 -8.86
CA ARG A 136 9.87 -15.47 -7.77
C ARG A 136 8.74 -15.88 -6.85
N MET A 137 7.91 -14.92 -6.43
CA MET A 137 6.80 -15.18 -5.50
C MET A 137 5.67 -16.01 -6.12
N LEU A 138 5.37 -15.84 -7.40
CA LEU A 138 4.25 -16.51 -8.07
C LEU A 138 4.65 -17.87 -8.66
N TYR A 139 5.89 -18.01 -9.13
CA TYR A 139 6.34 -19.19 -9.88
C TYR A 139 7.47 -19.97 -9.20
N GLY A 140 8.01 -19.48 -8.07
CA GLY A 140 9.12 -20.13 -7.37
C GLY A 140 10.41 -20.21 -8.20
N LYS A 141 10.59 -19.29 -9.14
CA LYS A 141 11.72 -19.21 -10.07
C LYS A 141 12.65 -18.06 -9.72
#